data_AF-A0A367JDU9-F1
#
_entry.id   AF-A0A367JDU9-F1
#
_cell.length_a   1.000
_cell.length_b   1.000
_cell.length_c   1.000
_cell.angle_alpha   90.00
_cell.angle_beta   90.00
_cell.angle_gamma   90.00
#
_symmetry.space_group_name_H-M   'P 1'
#
loop_
_entity.id
_entity.type
_entity.pdbx_description
1 polymer ?
#
loop_
_entity_poly.entity_id
_entity_poly.type
_entity_poly.pdbx_seq_one_letter_code
_entity_poly.pdbx_strand_id
1 'polypeptide(L)'
;AFEDIVARNLIEIRKYGFGDSSDDSTKLDWTAHQFWTIVKLLTQKKSINYDEIKWSSSFNGSDAPLKAMERAELIVIIQKDGRSHSIRPGKPVYYTVFNRLIEDTIFNASMEIESNMALKKQSEENMAKLEDNINKLTHINSADRLPKEIEARIRFLLTKVESCQKTIEEYDTKIKTSKEIISKAWAEEDQEDNHNGKEKTQEKKRGFFFF
;
A
#
# COMPACT_ATOMS: atom_id res chain seq x y z
N ALA A 1 11.37 -26.42 -10.99
CA ALA A 1 11.59 -26.63 -9.55
C ALA A 1 11.58 -25.32 -8.76
N PHE A 2 12.58 -24.43 -8.87
CA PHE A 2 12.57 -23.14 -8.17
C PHE A 2 11.41 -22.23 -8.59
N GLU A 3 11.21 -22.10 -9.89
CA GLU A 3 10.11 -21.30 -10.47
C GLU A 3 8.72 -21.74 -9.99
N ASP A 4 8.49 -23.05 -9.91
CA ASP A 4 7.22 -23.61 -9.42
C ASP A 4 6.99 -23.28 -7.93
N ILE A 5 8.06 -23.24 -7.14
CA ILE A 5 8.01 -22.83 -5.73
C ILE A 5 7.65 -21.34 -5.65
N VAL A 6 8.29 -20.49 -6.45
CA VAL A 6 7.98 -19.05 -6.48
C VAL A 6 6.53 -18.82 -6.89
N ALA A 7 6.05 -19.47 -7.95
CA ALA A 7 4.68 -19.34 -8.42
C ALA A 7 3.65 -19.78 -7.36
N ARG A 8 3.90 -20.90 -6.66
CA ARG A 8 3.04 -21.34 -5.56
C ARG A 8 3.00 -20.34 -4.41
N ASN A 9 4.17 -19.86 -3.97
CA ASN A 9 4.25 -18.90 -2.88
C ASN A 9 3.66 -17.53 -3.24
N LEU A 10 3.69 -17.14 -4.52
CA LEU A 10 3.02 -15.93 -5.02
C LEU A 10 1.51 -16.01 -4.79
N ILE A 11 0.89 -17.12 -5.17
CA ILE A 11 -0.55 -17.37 -4.98
C ILE A 11 -0.90 -17.40 -3.49
N GLU A 12 -0.11 -18.11 -2.67
CA GLU A 12 -0.31 -18.18 -1.23
C GLU A 12 -0.21 -16.79 -0.57
N ILE A 13 0.77 -15.97 -0.94
CA ILE A 13 0.92 -14.62 -0.40
C ILE A 13 -0.24 -13.72 -0.80
N ARG A 14 -0.74 -13.80 -2.04
CA ARG A 14 -1.94 -13.04 -2.45
C ARG A 14 -3.15 -13.42 -1.61
N LYS A 15 -3.40 -14.73 -1.49
CA LYS A 15 -4.54 -15.26 -0.75
C LYS A 15 -4.49 -14.93 0.75
N TYR A 16 -3.38 -15.25 1.41
CA TYR A 16 -3.28 -15.17 2.88
C TYR A 16 -2.66 -13.88 3.40
N GLY A 17 -1.82 -13.21 2.59
CA GLY A 17 -1.19 -11.95 2.96
C GLY A 17 -2.03 -10.72 2.65
N PHE A 18 -2.82 -10.76 1.56
CA PHE A 18 -3.66 -9.64 1.11
C PHE A 18 -5.16 -9.91 1.23
N GLY A 19 -5.55 -11.12 1.63
CA GLY A 19 -6.96 -11.44 1.88
C GLY A 19 -7.76 -11.73 0.61
N ASP A 20 -7.12 -12.11 -0.49
CA ASP A 20 -7.77 -12.54 -1.75
C ASP A 20 -8.44 -13.94 -1.63
N SER A 21 -8.82 -14.33 -0.43
CA SER A 21 -9.54 -15.57 -0.16
C SER A 21 -11.04 -15.33 -0.25
N SER A 22 -11.77 -16.17 -0.98
CA SER A 22 -13.24 -16.13 -1.06
C SER A 22 -13.96 -16.50 0.24
N ASP A 23 -13.23 -16.96 1.25
CA ASP A 23 -13.75 -17.27 2.58
C ASP A 23 -13.63 -16.05 3.50
N ASP A 24 -14.77 -15.39 3.78
CA ASP A 24 -14.93 -14.26 4.72
C ASP A 24 -14.53 -14.58 6.19
N SER A 25 -14.09 -15.81 6.48
CA SER A 25 -13.76 -16.28 7.83
C SER A 25 -12.36 -15.89 8.31
N THR A 26 -11.43 -15.56 7.41
CA THR A 26 -10.07 -15.14 7.79
C THR A 26 -9.95 -13.62 7.87
N LYS A 27 -10.40 -13.04 8.98
CA LYS A 27 -10.12 -11.65 9.30
C LYS A 27 -8.63 -11.49 9.61
N LEU A 28 -7.88 -10.84 8.73
CA LEU A 28 -6.47 -10.54 8.94
C LEU A 28 -6.31 -9.52 10.09
N ASP A 29 -5.30 -9.74 10.93
CA ASP A 29 -4.90 -8.84 12.03
C ASP A 29 -4.08 -7.63 11.51
N TRP A 30 -3.96 -7.49 10.19
CA TRP A 30 -3.29 -6.39 9.49
C TRP A 30 -4.09 -5.98 8.27
N THR A 31 -3.83 -4.78 7.76
CA THR A 31 -4.42 -4.32 6.50
C THR A 31 -3.52 -4.67 5.32
N ALA A 32 -4.10 -4.80 4.12
CA ALA A 32 -3.34 -4.98 2.88
C ALA A 32 -2.26 -3.90 2.71
N HIS A 33 -2.59 -2.63 3.00
CA HIS A 33 -1.64 -1.52 2.99
C HIS A 33 -0.43 -1.72 3.90
N GLN A 34 -0.65 -2.20 5.13
CA GLN A 34 0.45 -2.47 6.07
C GLN A 34 1.41 -3.52 5.53
N PHE A 35 0.87 -4.62 4.99
CA PHE A 35 1.71 -5.67 4.43
C PHE A 35 2.38 -5.21 3.12
N TRP A 36 1.68 -4.47 2.26
CA TRP A 36 2.26 -3.88 1.05
C TRP A 36 3.45 -2.97 1.34
N THR A 37 3.38 -2.19 2.43
CA THR A 37 4.50 -1.35 2.88
C THR A 37 5.73 -2.17 3.21
N ILE A 38 5.56 -3.32 3.88
CA ILE A 38 6.64 -4.27 4.17
C ILE A 38 7.22 -4.87 2.88
N VAL A 39 6.37 -5.32 1.97
CA VAL A 39 6.77 -5.86 0.66
C VAL A 39 7.65 -4.85 -0.08
N LYS A 40 7.19 -3.60 -0.25
CA LYS A 40 7.94 -2.54 -0.93
C LYS A 40 9.30 -2.24 -0.29
N LEU A 41 9.36 -2.24 1.04
CA LEU A 41 10.62 -1.97 1.73
C LEU A 41 11.60 -3.14 1.63
N LEU A 42 11.12 -4.39 1.63
CA LEU A 42 11.95 -5.59 1.55
C LEU A 42 12.46 -5.90 0.15
N THR A 43 11.86 -5.33 -0.90
CA THR A 43 12.43 -5.38 -2.26
C THR A 43 13.55 -4.36 -2.45
N GLN A 44 13.48 -3.22 -1.75
CA GLN A 44 14.52 -2.17 -1.78
C GLN A 44 15.69 -2.47 -0.85
N LYS A 45 15.41 -3.08 0.32
CA LYS A 45 16.38 -3.34 1.38
C LYS A 45 16.26 -4.79 1.83
N LYS A 46 17.39 -5.46 2.08
CA LYS A 46 17.38 -6.85 2.58
C LYS A 46 16.73 -7.01 3.97
N SER A 47 16.64 -5.93 4.75
CA SER A 47 15.98 -5.92 6.05
C SER A 47 15.50 -4.51 6.40
N ILE A 48 14.45 -4.43 7.21
CA ILE A 48 13.86 -3.18 7.69
C ILE A 48 14.20 -2.99 9.17
N ASN A 49 14.46 -1.76 9.61
CA ASN A 49 14.55 -1.46 11.03
C ASN A 49 13.17 -1.54 11.69
N TYR A 50 13.05 -2.31 12.78
CA TYR A 50 11.75 -2.58 13.42
C TYR A 50 11.08 -1.32 13.98
N ASP A 51 11.85 -0.44 14.63
CA ASP A 51 11.28 0.76 15.26
C ASP A 51 10.90 1.81 14.20
N GLU A 52 11.69 1.93 13.13
CA GLU A 52 11.38 2.82 11.99
C GLU A 52 10.02 2.49 11.37
N ILE A 53 9.75 1.20 11.13
CA ILE A 53 8.48 0.78 10.54
C ILE A 53 7.32 0.90 11.53
N LYS A 54 7.53 0.57 12.80
CA LYS A 54 6.50 0.69 13.85
C LYS A 54 5.97 2.12 13.97
N TRP A 55 6.84 3.12 13.87
CA TRP A 55 6.49 4.54 13.97
C TRP A 55 6.12 5.20 12.64
N SER A 56 6.08 4.44 11.54
CA SER A 56 5.60 4.94 10.25
C SER A 56 4.09 5.21 10.27
N SER A 57 3.58 5.97 9.28
CA SER A 57 2.16 6.25 9.12
C SER A 57 1.30 4.99 9.00
N SER A 58 1.84 3.93 8.38
CA SER A 58 1.13 2.66 8.15
C SER A 58 0.85 1.87 9.44
N PHE A 59 1.72 2.00 10.45
CA PHE A 59 1.61 1.23 11.70
C PHE A 59 1.24 2.10 12.92
N ASN A 60 1.51 3.40 12.87
CA ASN A 60 1.11 4.40 13.87
C ASN A 60 1.39 3.96 15.32
N GLY A 61 2.56 3.38 15.56
CA GLY A 61 3.01 2.89 16.86
C GLY A 61 2.51 1.50 17.25
N SER A 62 1.63 0.87 16.45
CA SER A 62 1.11 -0.47 16.71
C SER A 62 2.07 -1.56 16.23
N ASP A 63 2.43 -2.48 17.12
CA ASP A 63 3.25 -3.65 16.81
C ASP A 63 2.43 -4.93 16.54
N ALA A 64 1.13 -4.91 16.85
CA ALA A 64 0.25 -6.07 16.70
C ALA A 64 0.18 -6.60 15.26
N PRO A 65 0.08 -5.76 14.21
CA PRO A 65 0.12 -6.22 12.82
C PRO A 65 1.44 -6.90 12.47
N LEU A 66 2.58 -6.37 12.93
CA LEU A 66 3.90 -6.95 12.68
C LEU A 66 4.03 -8.34 13.34
N LYS A 67 3.60 -8.46 14.60
CA LYS A 67 3.58 -9.75 15.31
C LYS A 67 2.62 -10.74 14.66
N ALA A 68 1.51 -10.27 14.10
CA ALA A 68 0.57 -11.13 13.38
C ALA A 68 1.15 -11.63 12.05
N MET A 69 1.81 -10.76 11.28
CA MET A 69 2.53 -11.17 10.06
C MET A 69 3.66 -12.16 10.36
N GLU A 70 4.33 -12.02 11.50
CA GLU A 70 5.33 -13.00 11.96
C GLU A 70 4.69 -14.35 12.31
N ARG A 71 3.59 -14.36 13.06
CA ARG A 71 2.82 -15.59 13.35
C ARG A 71 2.31 -16.28 12.09
N ALA A 72 1.99 -15.52 11.05
CA ALA A 72 1.58 -16.01 9.75
C ALA A 72 2.74 -16.41 8.84
N GLU A 73 3.98 -16.39 9.35
CA GLU A 73 5.23 -16.69 8.62
C GLU A 73 5.49 -15.80 7.39
N LEU A 74 4.79 -14.67 7.23
CA LEU A 74 5.03 -13.74 6.11
C LEU A 74 6.35 -12.99 6.29
N ILE A 75 6.68 -12.70 7.55
CA ILE A 75 7.92 -12.05 7.97
C ILE A 75 8.55 -12.77 9.16
N VAL A 76 9.80 -12.43 9.45
CA VAL A 76 10.49 -12.79 10.69
C VAL A 76 11.01 -11.52 11.36
N ILE A 77 10.78 -11.39 12.66
CA ILE A 77 11.32 -10.31 13.50
C ILE A 77 12.58 -10.83 14.19
N ILE A 78 13.72 -10.32 13.75
CA ILE A 78 15.01 -10.64 14.35
C ILE A 78 15.16 -9.86 15.64
N GLN A 79 15.37 -10.59 16.74
CA GLN A 79 15.68 -10.04 18.05
C GLN A 79 17.18 -9.81 18.19
N LYS A 80 17.57 -8.71 18.83
CA LYS A 80 18.95 -8.42 19.22
C LYS A 80 18.94 -7.82 20.61
N ASP A 81 19.75 -8.35 21.52
CA ASP A 81 19.85 -7.87 22.91
C ASP A 81 18.49 -7.79 23.63
N GLY A 82 17.60 -8.75 23.36
CA GLY A 82 16.27 -8.83 23.98
C GLY A 82 15.21 -7.88 23.41
N ARG A 83 15.49 -7.18 22.30
CA ARG A 83 14.54 -6.29 21.62
C ARG A 83 14.41 -6.57 20.12
N SER A 84 13.23 -6.27 19.58
CA SER A 84 12.98 -6.37 18.14
C SER A 84 13.92 -5.42 17.39
N HIS A 85 14.74 -5.95 16.50
CA HIS A 85 15.80 -5.20 15.85
C HIS A 85 15.49 -4.94 14.38
N SER A 86 15.19 -6.01 13.64
CA SER A 86 14.98 -5.90 12.20
C SER A 86 13.97 -6.91 11.68
N ILE A 87 13.31 -6.58 10.58
CA ILE A 87 12.35 -7.43 9.90
C ILE A 87 12.96 -7.97 8.61
N ARG A 88 12.73 -9.25 8.31
CA ARG A 88 13.05 -9.92 7.05
C ARG A 88 11.85 -10.70 6.52
N PRO A 89 11.83 -11.10 5.24
CA PRO A 89 10.82 -12.04 4.75
C PRO A 89 10.88 -13.36 5.53
N GLY A 90 9.73 -13.98 5.76
CA GLY A 90 9.66 -15.19 6.59
C GLY A 90 10.31 -16.42 5.95
N LYS A 91 10.42 -16.44 4.63
CA LYS A 91 11.10 -17.49 3.86
C LYS A 91 12.07 -16.85 2.87
N PRO A 92 13.26 -17.43 2.59
CA PRO A 92 14.20 -16.88 1.61
C PRO A 92 13.59 -16.67 0.22
N VAL A 93 12.66 -17.56 -0.20
CA VAL A 93 11.95 -17.43 -1.48
C VAL A 93 11.08 -16.17 -1.56
N TYR A 94 10.65 -15.62 -0.42
CA TYR A 94 9.80 -14.43 -0.40
C TYR A 94 10.51 -13.18 -0.89
N TYR A 95 11.85 -13.10 -0.88
CA TYR A 95 12.56 -12.02 -1.58
C TYR A 95 12.20 -12.00 -3.08
N THR A 96 12.22 -13.16 -3.73
CA THR A 96 11.85 -13.29 -5.15
C THR A 96 10.36 -13.07 -5.37
N VAL A 97 9.51 -13.61 -4.47
CA VAL A 97 8.05 -13.43 -4.58
C VAL A 97 7.66 -11.95 -4.43
N PHE A 98 8.25 -11.24 -3.48
CA PHE A 98 7.97 -9.80 -3.27
C PHE A 98 8.40 -8.97 -4.49
N ASN A 99 9.53 -9.30 -5.12
CA ASN A 99 9.89 -8.66 -6.39
C ASN A 99 8.85 -8.92 -7.48
N ARG A 100 8.37 -10.16 -7.64
CA ARG A 100 7.32 -10.47 -8.62
C ARG A 100 6.01 -9.75 -8.36
N LEU A 101 5.64 -9.54 -7.09
CA LEU A 101 4.45 -8.76 -6.75
C LEU A 101 4.59 -7.29 -7.16
N ILE A 102 5.80 -6.72 -7.09
CA ILE A 102 6.06 -5.35 -7.54
C ILE A 102 6.14 -5.25 -9.06
N GLU A 103 6.69 -6.27 -9.72
CA GLU A 103 6.81 -6.37 -11.17
C GLU A 103 5.45 -6.60 -11.85
N ASP A 104 4.47 -7.17 -11.15
CA ASP A 104 3.09 -7.24 -11.65
C ASP A 104 2.46 -5.84 -11.63
N THR A 105 2.40 -5.22 -12.80
CA THR A 105 1.90 -3.85 -13.01
C THR A 105 0.49 -3.64 -12.46
N ILE A 106 -0.43 -4.57 -12.72
CA ILE A 106 -1.84 -4.43 -12.32
C ILE A 106 -1.97 -4.60 -10.81
N PHE A 107 -1.33 -5.62 -10.25
CA PHE A 107 -1.36 -5.88 -8.82
C PHE A 107 -0.70 -4.73 -8.03
N ASN A 108 0.47 -4.27 -8.47
CA ASN A 108 1.17 -3.14 -7.87
C ASN A 108 0.32 -1.87 -7.92
N ALA A 109 -0.25 -1.52 -9.07
CA ALA A 109 -1.12 -0.35 -9.20
C ALA A 109 -2.36 -0.45 -8.29
N SER A 110 -2.96 -1.65 -8.17
CA SER A 110 -4.10 -1.88 -7.28
C SER A 110 -3.73 -1.70 -5.81
N MET A 111 -2.58 -2.24 -5.37
CA MET A 111 -2.07 -2.08 -4.01
C MET A 111 -1.64 -0.64 -3.70
N GLU A 112 -1.14 0.11 -4.70
CA GLU A 112 -0.89 1.54 -4.56
C GLU A 112 -2.19 2.33 -4.38
N ILE A 113 -3.27 2.00 -5.10
CA ILE A 113 -4.58 2.64 -4.88
C ILE A 113 -5.04 2.39 -3.45
N GLU A 114 -5.08 1.14 -3.00
CA GLU A 114 -5.52 0.78 -1.64
C GLU A 114 -4.68 1.48 -0.57
N SER A 115 -3.36 1.48 -0.75
CA SER A 115 -2.41 2.11 0.17
C SER A 115 -2.64 3.61 0.28
N ASN A 116 -2.73 4.30 -0.85
CA ASN A 116 -2.92 5.75 -0.88
C ASN A 116 -4.32 6.14 -0.39
N MET A 117 -5.36 5.34 -0.63
CA MET A 117 -6.70 5.57 -0.06
C MET A 117 -6.68 5.46 1.47
N ALA A 118 -6.01 4.45 2.03
CA ALA A 118 -5.91 4.27 3.48
C ALA A 118 -5.18 5.46 4.14
N LEU A 119 -4.05 5.88 3.56
CA LEU A 119 -3.27 7.01 4.07
C LEU A 119 -3.99 8.35 3.88
N LYS A 120 -4.71 8.52 2.77
CA LYS A 120 -5.56 9.69 2.53
C LYS A 120 -6.62 9.82 3.61
N LYS A 121 -7.36 8.75 3.88
CA LYS A 121 -8.38 8.72 4.95
C LYS A 121 -7.79 9.11 6.30
N GLN A 122 -6.61 8.60 6.65
CA GLN A 122 -5.91 8.98 7.89
C GLN A 122 -5.57 10.49 7.92
N SER A 123 -5.14 11.07 6.80
CA SER A 123 -4.84 12.50 6.70
C SER A 123 -6.12 13.36 6.83
N GLU A 124 -7.22 12.93 6.20
CA GLU A 124 -8.54 13.58 6.32
C GLU A 124 -9.06 13.56 7.77
N GLU A 125 -8.94 12.42 8.46
CA GLU A 125 -9.31 12.33 9.88
C GLU A 125 -8.46 13.24 10.78
N ASN A 126 -7.17 13.38 10.47
CA ASN A 126 -6.29 14.30 11.19
C ASN A 126 -6.65 15.76 10.91
N MET A 127 -6.96 16.10 9.66
CA MET A 127 -7.43 17.43 9.27
C MET A 127 -8.73 17.80 9.97
N ALA A 128 -9.72 16.90 10.00
CA ALA A 128 -10.99 17.13 10.69
C ALA A 128 -10.80 17.44 12.18
N LYS A 129 -9.84 16.77 12.86
CA LYS A 129 -9.50 17.08 14.27
C LYS A 129 -8.87 18.46 14.42
N LEU A 130 -8.05 18.90 13.47
CA LEU A 130 -7.45 20.24 13.48
C LEU A 130 -8.52 21.32 13.28
N GLU A 131 -9.42 21.11 12.33
CA GLU A 131 -10.55 22.01 12.03
C GLU A 131 -11.51 22.12 13.21
N ASP A 132 -11.87 20.99 13.83
CA ASP A 132 -12.66 20.99 15.08
C ASP A 132 -11.96 21.76 16.20
N ASN A 133 -10.63 21.62 16.34
CA ASN A 133 -9.88 22.39 17.33
C ASN A 133 -9.90 23.89 17.03
N ILE A 134 -9.72 24.28 15.77
CA ILE A 134 -9.81 25.69 15.33
C ILE A 134 -11.19 26.26 15.64
N ASN A 135 -12.26 25.54 15.27
CA ASN A 135 -13.64 25.95 15.55
C ASN A 135 -13.89 26.12 17.06
N LYS A 136 -13.41 25.19 17.88
CA LYS A 136 -13.53 25.33 19.34
C LYS A 136 -12.81 26.57 19.84
N LEU A 137 -11.58 26.82 19.37
CA LEU A 137 -10.79 27.98 19.79
C LEU A 137 -11.40 29.32 19.36
N THR A 138 -12.03 29.39 18.18
CA THR A 138 -12.72 30.62 17.73
C THR A 138 -13.97 30.94 18.55
N HIS A 139 -14.57 29.93 19.20
CA HIS A 139 -15.77 30.10 20.03
C HIS A 139 -15.49 30.29 21.53
N ILE A 140 -14.22 30.24 22.00
CA ILE A 140 -13.88 30.37 23.43
C ILE A 140 -14.13 31.78 23.98
N ASN A 141 -14.25 32.82 23.14
CA ASN A 141 -14.45 34.19 23.61
C ASN A 141 -15.63 34.86 22.90
N SER A 142 -16.63 35.30 23.68
CA SER A 142 -17.74 36.14 23.18
C SER A 142 -17.34 37.62 23.01
N ALA A 143 -16.07 37.97 23.24
CA ALA A 143 -15.55 39.31 23.03
C ALA A 143 -15.28 39.56 21.53
N ASP A 144 -15.38 40.82 21.10
CA ASP A 144 -15.10 41.27 19.72
C ASP A 144 -13.69 40.93 19.20
N ARG A 145 -12.78 40.50 20.09
CA ARG A 145 -11.40 40.15 19.73
C ARG A 145 -10.88 38.94 20.52
N LEU A 146 -10.22 38.03 19.81
CA LEU A 146 -9.52 36.89 20.40
C LEU A 146 -8.23 37.33 21.14
N PRO A 147 -7.90 36.71 22.29
CA PRO A 147 -6.60 36.87 22.93
C PRO A 147 -5.45 36.46 21.99
N LYS A 148 -4.30 37.12 22.11
CA LYS A 148 -3.14 36.91 21.21
C LYS A 148 -2.63 35.47 21.22
N GLU A 149 -2.70 34.81 22.37
CA GLU A 149 -2.27 33.44 22.58
C GLU A 149 -3.16 32.45 21.80
N ILE A 150 -4.47 32.71 21.78
CA ILE A 150 -5.44 31.93 20.99
C ILE A 150 -5.22 32.17 19.50
N GLU A 151 -5.02 33.43 19.10
CA GLU A 151 -4.72 33.78 17.71
C GLU A 151 -3.44 33.09 17.21
N ALA A 152 -2.36 33.10 18.01
CA ALA A 152 -1.11 32.42 17.69
C ALA A 152 -1.31 30.90 17.54
N ARG A 153 -2.12 30.30 18.42
CA ARG A 153 -2.45 28.87 18.33
C ARG A 153 -3.25 28.54 17.07
N ILE A 154 -4.27 29.34 16.73
CA ILE A 154 -5.06 29.16 15.50
C ILE A 154 -4.16 29.24 14.27
N ARG A 155 -3.27 30.24 14.19
CA ARG A 155 -2.30 30.35 13.09
C ARG A 155 -1.43 29.10 12.96
N PHE A 156 -0.92 28.58 14.08
CA PHE A 156 -0.15 27.33 14.07
C PHE A 156 -0.98 26.15 13.55
N LEU A 157 -2.22 25.99 13.99
CA LEU A 157 -3.09 24.90 13.53
C LEU A 157 -3.41 25.02 12.04
N LEU A 158 -3.61 26.24 11.52
CA LEU A 158 -3.81 26.48 10.09
C LEU A 158 -2.61 26.02 9.25
N THR A 159 -1.37 26.22 9.72
CA THR A 159 -0.18 25.66 9.03
C THR A 159 -0.17 24.13 9.00
N LYS A 160 -0.78 23.49 10.00
CA LYS A 160 -0.93 22.03 10.04
C LYS A 160 -2.03 21.55 9.11
N VAL A 161 -3.15 22.27 9.02
CA VAL A 161 -4.21 22.02 8.03
C VAL A 161 -3.64 22.08 6.62
N GLU A 162 -2.87 23.13 6.29
CA GLU A 162 -2.20 23.26 5.00
C GLU A 162 -1.28 22.05 4.69
N SER A 163 -0.54 21.57 5.69
CA SER A 163 0.33 20.40 5.54
C SER A 163 -0.46 19.11 5.28
N CYS A 164 -1.60 18.91 5.97
CA CYS A 164 -2.51 17.79 5.72
C CYS A 164 -3.10 17.87 4.32
N GLN A 165 -3.48 19.06 3.85
CA GLN A 165 -4.07 19.29 2.53
C GLN A 165 -3.10 18.91 1.40
N LYS A 166 -1.84 19.37 1.47
CA LYS A 166 -0.80 18.97 0.52
C LYS A 166 -0.62 17.45 0.47
N THR A 167 -0.61 16.81 1.64
CA THR A 167 -0.50 15.35 1.75
C THR A 167 -1.67 14.63 1.09
N ILE A 168 -2.91 15.13 1.25
CA ILE A 168 -4.11 14.57 0.61
C ILE A 168 -4.02 14.71 -0.91
N GLU A 169 -3.63 15.88 -1.41
CA GLU A 169 -3.45 16.13 -2.85
C GLU A 169 -2.38 15.22 -3.48
N GLU A 170 -1.30 14.95 -2.77
CA GLU A 170 -0.28 13.97 -3.18
C GLU A 170 -0.86 12.56 -3.31
N TYR A 171 -1.66 12.12 -2.33
CA TYR A 171 -2.32 10.82 -2.39
C TYR A 171 -3.34 10.74 -3.52
N ASP A 172 -4.14 11.80 -3.73
CA ASP A 172 -5.09 11.86 -4.86
C ASP A 172 -4.40 11.77 -6.21
N THR A 173 -3.26 12.44 -6.36
CA THR A 173 -2.44 12.36 -7.57
C THR A 173 -1.95 10.93 -7.80
N LYS A 174 -1.41 10.28 -6.76
CA LYS A 174 -0.94 8.88 -6.85
C LYS A 174 -2.07 7.91 -7.19
N ILE A 175 -3.23 8.05 -6.54
CA ILE A 175 -4.43 7.24 -6.84
C ILE A 175 -4.83 7.40 -8.30
N LYS A 176 -4.88 8.64 -8.80
CA LYS A 176 -5.20 8.93 -10.20
C LYS A 176 -4.21 8.25 -11.15
N THR A 177 -2.90 8.42 -10.93
CA THR A 177 -1.86 7.81 -11.76
C THR A 177 -1.96 6.28 -11.75
N SER A 178 -2.17 5.64 -10.59
CA SER A 178 -2.34 4.19 -10.52
C SER A 178 -3.59 3.69 -11.24
N LYS A 179 -4.71 4.43 -11.20
CA LYS A 179 -5.90 4.10 -11.99
C LYS A 179 -5.64 4.17 -13.48
N GLU A 180 -4.91 5.19 -13.94
CA GLU A 180 -4.51 5.32 -15.35
C GLU A 180 -3.61 4.16 -15.80
N ILE A 181 -2.70 3.69 -14.92
CA ILE A 181 -1.87 2.51 -15.20
C ILE A 181 -2.75 1.27 -15.43
N ILE A 182 -3.72 1.00 -14.56
CA ILE A 182 -4.64 -0.13 -14.71
C ILE A 182 -5.42 -0.03 -16.03
N SER A 183 -5.97 1.14 -16.34
CA SER A 183 -6.72 1.34 -17.60
C SER A 183 -5.87 1.14 -18.85
N LYS A 184 -4.59 1.55 -18.82
CA LYS A 184 -3.67 1.36 -19.95
C LYS A 184 -3.26 -0.11 -20.10
N ALA A 185 -2.88 -0.77 -19.01
CA ALA A 185 -2.49 -2.18 -19.02
C ALA A 185 -3.60 -3.06 -19.62
N TRP A 186 -4.85 -2.83 -19.20
CA TRP A 186 -6.01 -3.53 -19.77
C TRP A 186 -6.17 -3.28 -21.29
N ALA A 187 -6.00 -2.04 -21.74
CA ALA A 187 -6.12 -1.69 -23.16
C ALA A 187 -5.00 -2.26 -24.03
N GLU A 188 -3.83 -2.53 -23.45
CA GLU A 188 -2.68 -3.17 -24.12
C GLU A 188 -2.88 -4.68 -24.26
N GLU A 189 -3.38 -5.36 -23.21
CA GLU A 189 -3.75 -6.79 -23.25
C GLU A 189 -4.81 -7.05 -24.34
N ASP A 190 -5.86 -6.22 -24.42
CA ASP A 190 -6.91 -6.31 -25.45
C ASP A 190 -6.35 -6.14 -26.89
N GLN A 191 -5.25 -5.38 -27.06
CA GLN A 191 -4.64 -5.16 -28.37
C GLN A 191 -3.70 -6.31 -28.77
N GLU A 192 -2.94 -6.86 -27.83
CA GLU A 192 -2.07 -8.02 -28.06
C GLU A 192 -2.88 -9.26 -28.45
N ASP A 193 -4.00 -9.53 -27.75
CA ASP A 193 -4.88 -10.66 -28.09
C ASP A 193 -5.49 -10.53 -29.49
N ASN A 194 -5.84 -9.29 -29.87
CA ASN A 194 -6.42 -9.00 -31.18
C ASN A 194 -5.36 -9.05 -32.30
N HIS A 195 -4.10 -8.72 -32.01
CA HIS A 195 -2.98 -8.84 -32.94
C HIS A 195 -2.58 -10.31 -33.15
N ASN A 196 -2.39 -11.06 -32.06
CA ASN A 196 -2.01 -12.47 -32.06
C ASN A 196 -3.12 -13.36 -32.68
N GLY A 197 -4.40 -13.00 -32.45
CA GLY A 197 -5.55 -13.62 -33.11
C GLY A 197 -5.57 -13.43 -34.63
N LYS A 198 -5.12 -12.26 -35.12
CA LYS A 198 -5.01 -11.98 -36.57
C LYS A 198 -3.84 -12.73 -37.20
N GLU A 199 -2.68 -12.83 -36.55
CA GLU A 199 -1.53 -13.59 -37.06
C GLU A 199 -1.84 -15.09 -37.17
N LYS A 200 -2.43 -15.71 -36.13
CA LYS A 200 -2.86 -17.12 -36.18
C LYS A 200 -3.89 -17.40 -37.28
N THR A 201 -4.74 -16.41 -37.59
CA THR A 201 -5.73 -16.52 -38.68
C THR A 201 -5.08 -16.40 -40.06
N GLN A 202 -4.02 -15.59 -40.21
CA GLN A 202 -3.27 -15.48 -41.46
C GLN A 202 -2.38 -16.70 -41.72
N GLU A 203 -1.76 -17.30 -40.70
CA GLU A 203 -0.99 -18.54 -40.84
C GLU A 203 -1.87 -19.73 -41.24
N LYS A 204 -3.06 -19.88 -40.66
CA LYS A 204 -4.03 -20.91 -41.09
C LYS A 204 -4.44 -20.75 -42.55
N LYS A 205 -4.61 -19.52 -43.05
CA LYS A 205 -4.92 -19.25 -44.47
C LYS A 205 -3.74 -19.55 -45.39
N ARG A 206 -2.50 -19.34 -44.95
CA ARG A 206 -1.28 -19.68 -45.72
C ARG A 206 -1.00 -21.18 -45.74
N GLY A 207 -1.27 -21.90 -44.65
CA GLY A 207 -1.14 -23.36 -44.58
C GLY A 207 -2.18 -24.13 -45.41
N PHE A 208 -3.31 -23.50 -45.76
CA PHE A 208 -4.36 -24.11 -46.58
C PHE A 208 -4.11 -23.99 -48.10
N PHE A 209 -3.06 -23.27 -48.52
CA PHE A 209 -2.74 -23.02 -49.94
C PHE A 209 -1.61 -23.91 -50.51
N PHE A 210 -1.17 -24.93 -49.78
CA PHE A 210 -0.05 -25.82 -50.17
C PHE A 210 -0.40 -27.31 -50.35
N PHE A 211 -1.67 -27.66 -50.60
CA PHE A 211 -2.06 -29.00 -51.07
C PHE A 211 -2.99 -28.91 -52.28
#